data_AF-M8CMI9-F1
#
_entry.id   AF-M8CMI9-F1
#
_cell.length_a   1.000
_cell.length_b   1.000
_cell.length_c   1.000
_cell.angle_alpha   90.00
_cell.angle_beta   90.00
_cell.angle_gamma   90.00
#
_symmetry.space_group_name_H-M   'P 1'
#
loop_
_entity.id
_entity.type
_entity.pdbx_description
1 polymer ?
#
loop_
_entity_poly.entity_id
_entity_poly.type
_entity_poly.pdbx_seq_one_letter_code
_entity_poly.pdbx_strand_id
1 'polypeptide(L)'
;MGPSDSPYSGGVFLVTIHFPPDYPFKPPKVAFRTKVFHPNINSNGSICLDILKDQWSPALTISKVLLSICSLLCDPNPDDPLVPEIAHMYKTDRHKYESTARTWTQRCVCLSNWHSLLNCVTWRSDLEHGTGVAYFGFR
;
A
#
# COMPACT_ATOMS: atom_id res chain seq x y z
N MET A 1 -7.77 0.45 5.01
CA MET A 1 -8.95 0.97 4.33
C MET A 1 -8.46 1.70 3.10
N GLY A 2 -8.92 1.27 1.93
CA GLY A 2 -8.67 2.01 0.71
C GLY A 2 -9.48 3.32 0.67
N PRO A 3 -9.02 4.33 -0.10
CA PRO A 3 -9.68 5.63 -0.19
C PRO A 3 -11.11 5.54 -0.77
N SER A 4 -12.03 6.34 -0.23
CA SER A 4 -13.47 6.29 -0.54
C SER A 4 -13.80 6.57 -2.01
N ASP A 5 -13.04 7.47 -2.65
CA ASP A 5 -13.23 7.93 -4.03
C ASP A 5 -12.26 7.25 -5.02
N SER A 6 -11.90 6.00 -4.72
CA SER A 6 -11.00 5.19 -5.54
C SER A 6 -11.60 3.82 -5.83
N PRO A 7 -11.11 3.07 -6.83
CA PRO A 7 -11.51 1.67 -7.01
C PRO A 7 -11.13 0.76 -5.83
N TYR A 8 -10.36 1.27 -4.86
CA TYR A 8 -9.93 0.58 -3.65
C TYR A 8 -10.86 0.82 -2.45
N SER A 9 -11.91 1.62 -2.62
CA SER A 9 -12.91 1.93 -1.59
C SER A 9 -13.49 0.66 -0.95
N GLY A 10 -13.62 0.68 0.38
CA GLY A 10 -14.06 -0.47 1.18
C GLY A 10 -13.02 -1.60 1.34
N GLY A 11 -11.87 -1.52 0.65
CA GLY A 11 -10.80 -2.51 0.75
C GLY A 11 -10.01 -2.48 2.06
N VAL A 12 -9.64 -3.64 2.58
CA VAL A 12 -8.68 -3.77 3.69
C VAL A 12 -7.35 -4.26 3.13
N PHE A 13 -6.29 -3.46 3.31
CA PHE A 13 -4.96 -3.74 2.78
C PHE A 13 -3.97 -3.87 3.92
N LEU A 14 -3.30 -5.02 3.97
CA LEU A 14 -2.24 -5.31 4.93
C LEU A 14 -0.90 -4.87 4.34
N VAL A 15 -0.13 -4.11 5.11
CA VAL A 15 1.23 -3.71 4.75
C VAL A 15 2.21 -4.18 5.83
N THR A 16 3.36 -4.67 5.38
CA THR A 16 4.50 -4.98 6.26
C THR A 16 5.50 -3.84 6.20
N ILE A 17 6.02 -3.46 7.36
CA ILE A 17 7.05 -2.43 7.49
C ILE A 17 8.25 -3.06 8.20
N HIS A 18 9.39 -3.05 7.54
CA HIS A 18 10.65 -3.54 8.08
C HIS A 18 11.63 -2.38 8.22
N PHE A 19 12.03 -2.08 9.45
CA PHE A 19 13.03 -1.06 9.76
C PHE A 19 14.43 -1.65 9.61
N PRO A 20 15.31 -1.09 8.77
CA PRO A 20 16.70 -1.52 8.72
C PRO A 20 17.45 -1.07 10.00
N PRO A 21 18.61 -1.67 10.32
CA PRO A 21 19.39 -1.32 11.51
C PRO A 21 19.86 0.14 11.58
N ASP A 22 19.91 0.82 10.45
CA ASP A 22 20.32 2.22 10.29
C ASP A 22 19.15 3.18 10.07
N TYR A 23 17.92 2.75 10.36
CA TYR A 23 16.79 3.66 10.47
C TYR A 23 17.04 4.70 11.59
N PRO A 24 16.71 5.99 11.40
CA PRO A 24 15.99 6.59 10.28
C PRO A 24 16.89 7.11 9.13
N PHE A 25 18.20 6.84 9.13
CA PHE A 25 19.10 7.28 8.07
C PHE A 25 18.89 6.50 6.75
N LYS A 26 18.37 5.27 6.82
CA LYS A 26 17.81 4.55 5.67
C LYS A 26 16.29 4.38 5.78
N PRO A 27 15.58 4.36 4.64
CA PRO A 27 14.13 4.19 4.62
C PRO A 27 13.72 2.81 5.14
N PRO A 28 12.52 2.69 5.74
CA PRO A 28 11.91 1.40 6.01
C PRO A 28 11.54 0.70 4.71
N LYS A 29 11.59 -0.64 4.69
CA LYS A 29 11.07 -1.43 3.59
C LYS A 29 9.58 -1.64 3.80
N VAL A 30 8.76 -1.16 2.87
CA VAL A 30 7.29 -1.30 2.91
C VAL A 30 6.82 -2.17 1.74
N ALA A 31 5.93 -3.12 2.03
CA ALA A 31 5.31 -3.96 1.01
C ALA A 31 3.88 -4.33 1.38
N PHE A 32 3.03 -4.49 0.37
CA PHE A 32 1.69 -5.02 0.53
C PHE A 32 1.74 -6.54 0.72
N ARG A 33 1.06 -7.05 1.76
CA ARG A 33 0.72 -8.47 1.88
C ARG A 33 -0.53 -8.81 1.09
N THR A 34 -1.51 -7.91 1.09
CA THR A 34 -2.71 -8.04 0.26
C THR A 34 -2.33 -7.82 -1.20
N LYS A 35 -2.83 -8.65 -2.12
CA LYS A 35 -2.61 -8.40 -3.55
C LYS A 35 -3.41 -7.17 -3.98
N VAL A 36 -2.77 -6.24 -4.67
CA VAL A 36 -3.40 -5.00 -5.14
C VAL A 36 -3.20 -4.90 -6.65
N PHE A 37 -4.28 -4.67 -7.39
CA PHE A 37 -4.21 -4.40 -8.82
C PHE A 37 -3.91 -2.91 -9.02
N HIS A 38 -2.65 -2.54 -9.24
CA HIS A 38 -2.21 -1.15 -9.30
C HIS A 38 -0.93 -0.99 -10.16
N PRO A 39 -0.75 0.08 -10.96
CA PRO A 39 0.42 0.26 -11.82
C PRO A 39 1.76 0.28 -11.07
N ASN A 40 1.80 0.90 -9.89
CA ASN A 40 3.00 1.06 -9.07
C ASN A 40 3.14 0.01 -7.94
N ILE A 41 2.32 -1.05 -7.95
CA ILE A 41 2.41 -2.16 -6.98
C ILE A 41 2.52 -3.47 -7.76
N ASN A 42 3.63 -4.20 -7.58
CA ASN A 42 3.82 -5.46 -8.30
C ASN A 42 3.17 -6.65 -7.59
N SER A 43 3.24 -7.84 -8.21
CA SER A 43 2.68 -9.07 -7.66
C SER A 43 3.32 -9.49 -6.33
N ASN A 44 4.54 -9.07 -6.02
CA ASN A 44 5.21 -9.32 -4.74
C ASN A 44 4.83 -8.30 -3.65
N GLY A 45 4.00 -7.31 -3.98
CA GLY A 45 3.58 -6.24 -3.08
C GLY A 45 4.59 -5.11 -2.95
N SER A 46 5.68 -5.11 -3.73
CA SER A 46 6.62 -3.98 -3.76
C SER A 46 5.94 -2.74 -4.30
N ILE A 47 6.30 -1.58 -3.75
CA ILE A 47 5.71 -0.28 -4.09
C ILE A 47 6.79 0.56 -4.77
N CYS A 48 6.51 1.18 -5.91
CA CYS A 48 7.35 2.28 -6.40
C CYS A 48 6.86 3.58 -5.79
N LEU A 49 7.63 4.08 -4.82
CA LEU A 49 7.39 5.35 -4.16
C LEU A 49 8.76 5.97 -3.86
N ASP A 50 8.98 7.18 -4.36
CA ASP A 50 10.24 7.94 -4.30
C ASP A 50 10.68 8.24 -2.86
N ILE A 51 9.73 8.54 -1.96
CA ILE A 51 10.02 8.76 -0.54
C ILE A 51 10.56 7.51 0.16
N LEU A 52 10.43 6.31 -0.43
CA LEU A 52 11.04 5.07 0.08
C LEU A 52 12.40 4.78 -0.56
N LYS A 53 12.92 5.70 -1.40
CA LYS A 53 14.15 5.57 -2.16
C LYS A 53 15.01 6.84 -2.01
N ASP A 54 15.05 7.66 -3.04
CA ASP A 54 15.90 8.83 -3.20
C ASP A 54 15.36 10.09 -2.50
N GLN A 55 14.05 10.16 -2.28
CA GLN A 55 13.42 11.27 -1.55
C GLN A 55 13.21 10.95 -0.05
N TRP A 56 13.81 9.88 0.46
CA TRP A 56 13.75 9.58 1.89
C TRP A 56 14.47 10.65 2.71
N SER A 57 13.83 11.08 3.79
CA SER A 57 14.42 11.95 4.80
C SER A 57 14.15 11.36 6.19
N PRO A 58 15.14 11.37 7.11
CA PRO A 58 14.92 10.98 8.50
C PRO A 58 13.81 11.75 9.22
N ALA A 59 13.38 12.90 8.69
CA ALA A 59 12.25 13.69 9.19
C ALA A 59 10.87 13.18 8.72
N LEU A 60 10.82 12.20 7.82
CA LEU A 60 9.58 11.56 7.41
C LEU A 60 9.12 10.56 8.48
N THR A 61 7.87 10.69 8.90
CA THR A 61 7.24 9.76 9.84
C THR A 61 6.56 8.64 9.08
N ILE A 62 6.35 7.50 9.75
CA ILE A 62 5.56 6.39 9.19
C ILE A 62 4.15 6.84 8.80
N SER A 63 3.54 7.76 9.55
CA SER A 63 2.24 8.33 9.19
C SER A 63 2.29 9.05 7.83
N LYS A 64 3.36 9.81 7.54
CA LYS A 64 3.56 10.45 6.23
C LYS A 64 3.76 9.41 5.13
N VAL A 65 4.54 8.36 5.39
CA VAL A 65 4.72 7.25 4.44
C VAL A 65 3.39 6.59 4.09
N LEU A 66 2.56 6.30 5.09
CA LEU A 66 1.24 5.73 4.88
C LEU A 66 0.32 6.72 4.13
N LEU A 67 0.32 8.00 4.48
CA LEU A 67 -0.43 9.01 3.71
C LEU A 67 -0.04 9.02 2.22
N SER A 68 1.26 8.97 1.91
CA SER A 68 1.75 8.89 0.53
C SER A 68 1.32 7.62 -0.18
N ILE A 69 1.30 6.46 0.49
CA ILE A 69 0.78 5.21 -0.09
C ILE A 69 -0.73 5.33 -0.38
N CYS A 70 -1.51 5.99 0.49
CA CYS A 70 -2.93 6.26 0.23
C CYS A 70 -3.12 7.18 -0.97
N SER A 71 -2.32 8.25 -1.06
CA SER A 71 -2.34 9.15 -2.22
C SER A 71 -2.00 8.40 -3.51
N LEU A 72 -1.02 7.49 -3.46
CA LEU A 72 -0.65 6.68 -4.62
C LEU A 72 -1.81 5.77 -5.09
N LEU A 73 -2.61 5.22 -4.16
CA LEU A 73 -3.80 4.44 -4.51
C LEU A 73 -4.90 5.30 -5.16
N CYS A 74 -5.00 6.58 -4.83
CA CYS A 74 -5.91 7.52 -5.50
C CYS A 74 -5.38 7.92 -6.88
N ASP A 75 -4.10 8.26 -6.94
CA ASP A 75 -3.44 8.87 -8.09
C ASP A 75 -2.20 8.04 -8.49
N PRO A 76 -2.40 6.95 -9.27
CA PRO A 76 -1.28 6.16 -9.78
C PRO A 76 -0.33 7.01 -10.62
N ASN A 77 0.96 6.70 -10.59
CA ASN A 77 1.96 7.30 -11.49
C ASN A 77 2.24 6.35 -12.67
N PRO A 78 1.64 6.57 -13.85
CA PRO A 78 1.76 5.64 -14.96
C PRO A 78 3.01 5.89 -15.82
N ASP A 79 3.86 6.88 -15.47
CA ASP A 79 5.14 7.17 -16.13
C ASP A 79 6.32 6.44 -15.50
N ASP A 80 6.18 6.01 -14.23
CA ASP A 80 7.13 5.11 -13.55
C ASP A 80 6.43 3.86 -12.96
N PRO A 81 5.85 2.98 -13.82
CA PRO A 81 5.11 1.83 -13.35
C PRO A 81 6.01 0.63 -13.00
N LEU A 82 5.63 -0.13 -11.97
CA LEU A 82 6.19 -1.47 -11.74
C LEU A 82 5.53 -2.53 -12.61
N VAL A 83 4.31 -2.27 -13.07
CA VAL A 83 3.52 -3.17 -13.92
C VAL A 83 3.06 -2.41 -15.17
N PRO A 84 3.87 -2.39 -16.25
CA PRO A 84 3.60 -1.62 -17.45
C PRO A 84 2.24 -1.92 -18.10
N GLU A 85 1.77 -3.16 -18.01
CA GLU A 85 0.49 -3.59 -18.58
C GLU A 85 -0.70 -2.91 -17.87
N ILE A 86 -0.65 -2.81 -16.55
CA ILE A 86 -1.68 -2.12 -15.76
C ILE A 86 -1.60 -0.62 -16.02
N ALA A 87 -0.39 -0.05 -16.13
CA ALA A 87 -0.20 1.35 -16.48
C ALA A 87 -0.73 1.70 -17.87
N HIS A 88 -0.50 0.82 -18.85
CA HIS A 88 -1.05 0.96 -20.19
C HIS A 88 -2.58 0.96 -20.14
N MET A 89 -3.20 -0.02 -19.46
CA MET A 89 -4.64 -0.06 -19.27
C MET A 89 -5.17 1.20 -18.57
N TYR A 90 -4.47 1.70 -17.55
CA TYR A 90 -4.84 2.95 -16.86
C TYR A 90 -4.83 4.17 -17.79
N LYS A 91 -3.89 4.22 -18.75
CA LYS A 91 -3.79 5.29 -19.75
C LYS A 91 -4.80 5.15 -20.89
N THR A 92 -5.07 3.93 -21.36
CA THR A 92 -5.88 3.70 -22.58
C THR A 92 -7.34 3.36 -22.32
N ASP A 93 -7.66 2.74 -21.19
CA ASP A 93 -9.03 2.33 -20.81
C ASP A 93 -9.23 2.44 -19.30
N ARG A 94 -9.46 3.67 -18.85
CA ARG A 94 -9.65 4.00 -17.43
C ARG A 94 -10.80 3.22 -16.80
N HIS A 95 -11.90 3.04 -17.53
CA HIS A 95 -13.08 2.35 -17.04
C HIS A 95 -12.80 0.86 -16.77
N LYS A 96 -12.10 0.18 -17.70
CA LYS A 96 -11.68 -1.21 -17.50
C LYS A 96 -10.69 -1.36 -16.35
N TYR A 97 -9.74 -0.44 -16.23
CA TYR A 97 -8.82 -0.40 -15.09
C TYR A 97 -9.59 -0.32 -13.77
N GLU A 98 -10.50 0.66 -13.63
CA GLU A 98 -11.25 0.85 -12.39
C GLU A 98 -12.15 -0.34 -12.06
N SER A 99 -12.87 -0.89 -13.05
CA SER A 99 -13.72 -2.06 -12.86
C SER A 99 -12.92 -3.28 -12.40
N THR A 100 -11.73 -3.48 -13.00
CA THR A 100 -10.82 -4.56 -12.61
C THR A 100 -10.30 -4.33 -11.19
N ALA A 101 -9.80 -3.14 -10.87
CA ALA A 101 -9.31 -2.79 -9.55
C ALA A 101 -10.38 -2.94 -8.45
N ARG A 102 -11.63 -2.55 -8.72
CA ARG A 102 -12.78 -2.78 -7.79
C ARG A 102 -13.03 -4.27 -7.57
N THR A 103 -13.03 -5.07 -8.64
CA THR A 103 -13.21 -6.52 -8.55
C THR A 103 -12.13 -7.18 -7.70
N TRP A 104 -10.87 -6.77 -7.88
CA TRP A 104 -9.76 -7.26 -7.06
C TRP A 104 -9.89 -6.84 -5.59
N THR A 105 -10.29 -5.60 -5.35
CA THR A 105 -10.51 -5.07 -4.00
C THR A 105 -11.59 -5.85 -3.25
N GLN A 106 -12.74 -6.09 -3.89
CA GLN A 106 -13.86 -6.84 -3.30
C GLN A 106 -13.46 -8.29 -2.95
N ARG A 107 -12.66 -8.95 -3.80
CA ARG A 107 -12.15 -10.30 -3.51
C ARG A 107 -11.24 -10.34 -2.29
N CYS A 108 -10.40 -9.33 -2.11
CA CYS A 108 -9.51 -9.24 -0.94
C CYS A 108 -10.28 -9.05 0.36
N VAL A 109 -11.38 -8.29 0.34
CA VAL A 109 -12.27 -8.12 1.50
C VAL A 109 -12.90 -9.46 1.88
N CYS A 110 -13.40 -10.23 0.91
CA CYS A 110 -14.03 -11.54 1.15
C CYS A 110 -13.05 -12.58 1.73
N LEU A 111 -11.78 -12.55 1.32
CA LEU A 111 -10.73 -13.45 1.84
C LEU A 111 -10.26 -13.07 3.26
N SER A 112 -10.57 -11.85 3.70
CA SER A 112 -10.24 -11.37 5.03
C SER A 112 -11.27 -11.89 6.03
N ASN A 113 -11.12 -13.11 6.53
CA ASN A 113 -11.94 -13.60 7.64
C ASN A 113 -11.83 -12.59 8.80
N TRP A 114 -12.94 -11.93 9.15
CA TRP A 114 -12.97 -10.86 10.18
C TRP A 114 -12.40 -11.33 11.53
N HIS A 115 -12.53 -12.62 11.85
CA HIS A 115 -11.93 -13.25 13.04
C HIS A 115 -10.39 -13.28 13.03
N SER A 116 -9.75 -13.36 11.86
CA SER A 116 -8.28 -13.32 11.73
C SER A 116 -7.72 -11.91 11.87
N LEU A 117 -8.54 -10.88 11.62
CA LEU A 117 -8.16 -9.48 11.77
C LEU A 117 -8.12 -9.05 13.25
N LEU A 118 -9.00 -9.58 14.11
CA LEU A 118 -9.04 -9.26 15.54
C LEU A 118 -7.75 -9.63 16.30
N ASN A 119 -7.06 -10.71 15.90
CA ASN A 119 -5.78 -11.11 16.51
C ASN A 119 -4.57 -10.28 16.06
N CYS A 120 -4.78 -9.32 15.16
CA CYS A 120 -3.71 -8.58 14.52
C CYS A 120 -3.91 -7.06 14.61
N VAL A 121 -5.09 -6.60 15.06
CA VAL A 121 -5.45 -5.19 15.30
C VAL A 121 -4.79 -4.57 16.55
N THR A 122 -3.97 -5.30 17.31
CA THR A 122 -3.18 -4.66 18.38
C THR A 122 -1.95 -3.97 17.82
N TRP A 123 -1.97 -2.64 17.81
CA TRP A 123 -0.77 -1.80 17.86
C TRP A 123 0.08 -2.29 19.05
N ARG A 124 1.18 -3.02 18.77
CA ARG A 124 2.23 -3.22 19.76
C ARG A 124 3.22 -2.08 19.58
N SER A 125 3.27 -1.23 20.59
CA SER A 125 4.09 -0.03 20.78
C SER A 125 5.60 -0.17 20.59
N ASP A 126 6.10 -1.33 20.16
CA ASP A 126 7.53 -1.65 20.24
C ASP A 126 8.25 -1.36 18.90
N LEU A 127 7.80 -0.34 18.18
CA LEU A 127 8.28 0.03 16.84
C LEU A 127 9.60 0.81 16.83
N GLU A 128 10.37 0.79 17.91
CA GLU A 128 11.71 1.36 17.85
C GLU A 128 12.72 0.36 17.27
N HIS A 129 12.51 -0.97 17.34
CA HIS A 129 13.52 -1.95 16.87
C HIS A 129 12.96 -3.33 16.43
N GLY A 130 12.04 -3.40 15.45
CA GLY A 130 11.54 -4.70 14.97
C GLY A 130 10.65 -4.68 13.71
N THR A 131 10.38 -5.86 13.15
CA THR A 131 9.45 -6.05 12.01
C THR A 131 8.00 -5.89 12.47
N GLY A 132 7.25 -4.96 11.88
CA GLY A 132 5.86 -4.69 12.22
C GLY A 132 4.89 -4.94 11.05
N VAL A 133 3.64 -5.31 11.39
CA VAL A 133 2.51 -5.30 10.45
C VAL A 133 1.66 -4.08 10.78
N ALA A 134 1.41 -3.22 9.79
CA ALA A 134 0.60 -2.02 9.97
C ALA A 134 -0.71 -2.13 9.17
N TYR A 135 -1.78 -1.55 9.74
CA TYR A 135 -3.11 -1.48 9.16
C TYR A 135 -3.38 -0.06 8.68
N PHE A 136 -3.97 0.06 7.50
CA PHE A 136 -4.64 1.30 7.12
C PHE A 136 -6.03 1.36 7.71
N GLY A 137 -6.38 2.49 8.31
CA GLY A 137 -7.77 2.87 8.58
C GLY A 137 -7.85 4.33 8.95
N PHE A 138 -8.26 5.18 8.00
CA PHE A 138 -8.82 6.48 8.35
C PHE A 138 -10.24 6.21 8.86
N ARG A 139 -10.49 6.63 10.09
CA ARG A 139 -11.82 6.59 10.69
C ARG A 139 -12.61 7.81 10.24
#